data_AF-A0A835ASI8-F1
#
_entry.id   AF-A0A835ASI8-F1
#
_cell.length_a   1.000
_cell.length_b   1.000
_cell.length_c   1.000
_cell.angle_alpha   90.00
_cell.angle_beta   90.00
_cell.angle_gamma   90.00
#
_symmetry.space_group_name_H-M   'P 1'
#
loop_
_entity.id
_entity.type
_entity.pdbx_description
1 polymer ?
#
loop_
_entity_poly.entity_id
_entity_poly.type
_entity_poly.pdbx_seq_one_letter_code
_entity_poly.pdbx_strand_id
1 'polypeptide(L)'
;MREGFGHPGVKGIVMWAAWHAKGCYVMCLTDNNFKNLPVGDVVDRLLEEWRKVPEKPRTDAKGVFEAELFHGEYRVTVKHESLKEPIVQTVDLDSKSEAKLTC
;
A
#
# COMPACT_ATOMS: atom_id res chain seq x y z
N MET A 1 -2.61 -13.20 9.11
CA MET A 1 -3.23 -11.97 8.54
C MET A 1 -3.09 -11.90 7.02
N ARG A 2 -2.03 -12.49 6.44
CA ARG A 2 -1.87 -12.65 4.98
C ARG A 2 -3.01 -13.47 4.36
N GLU A 3 -3.51 -14.46 5.10
CA GLU A 3 -4.64 -15.32 4.71
C GLU A 3 -5.91 -14.48 4.52
N GLY A 4 -6.17 -13.54 5.45
CA GLY A 4 -7.30 -12.62 5.34
C GLY A 4 -7.11 -11.61 4.20
N PHE A 5 -5.90 -11.06 4.06
CA PHE A 5 -5.59 -10.10 3.00
C PHE A 5 -5.69 -10.70 1.59
N GLY A 6 -5.21 -11.92 1.40
CA GLY A 6 -5.24 -12.60 0.10
C GLY A 6 -6.59 -13.22 -0.28
N HIS A 7 -7.60 -13.15 0.59
CA HIS A 7 -8.88 -13.79 0.33
C HIS A 7 -9.87 -12.82 -0.36
N PRO A 8 -10.39 -13.13 -1.57
CA PRO A 8 -11.19 -12.19 -2.37
C PRO A 8 -12.53 -11.78 -1.74
N GLY A 9 -13.05 -12.61 -0.83
CA GLY A 9 -14.25 -12.33 -0.05
C GLY A 9 -14.05 -11.34 1.11
N VAL A 10 -12.81 -11.04 1.50
CA VAL A 10 -12.52 -10.12 2.60
C VAL A 10 -12.51 -8.70 2.05
N LYS A 11 -13.33 -7.81 2.63
CA LYS A 11 -13.44 -6.40 2.23
C LYS A 11 -12.73 -5.43 3.17
N GLY A 12 -12.26 -5.93 4.32
CA GLY A 12 -11.52 -5.16 5.30
C GLY A 12 -11.11 -6.03 6.48
N ILE A 13 -10.08 -5.60 7.20
CA ILE A 13 -9.59 -6.24 8.42
C ILE A 13 -9.61 -5.20 9.53
N VAL A 14 -10.33 -5.48 10.61
CA VAL A 14 -10.39 -4.64 11.80
C VAL A 14 -9.72 -5.37 12.95
N MET A 15 -8.75 -4.73 13.61
CA MET A 15 -8.02 -5.30 14.74
C MET A 15 -8.47 -4.66 16.04
N TRP A 16 -8.73 -5.49 17.05
CA TRP A 16 -8.96 -5.02 18.42
C TRP A 16 -7.65 -5.06 19.21
N ALA A 17 -6.96 -3.92 19.25
CA ALA A 17 -5.67 -3.77 19.93
C ALA A 17 -5.67 -2.55 20.85
N ALA A 18 -6.70 -2.45 21.70
CA ALA A 18 -6.88 -1.31 22.59
C ALA A 18 -5.69 -1.15 23.54
N TRP A 19 -5.14 0.06 23.57
CA TRP A 19 -4.11 0.48 24.52
C TRP A 19 -4.76 1.05 25.79
N HIS A 20 -4.14 0.80 26.95
CA HIS A 20 -4.46 1.44 28.21
C HIS A 20 -3.18 1.69 29.01
N ALA A 21 -3.13 2.73 29.84
CA ALA A 21 -1.91 3.11 30.58
C ALA A 21 -1.38 2.02 31.54
N LYS A 22 -2.23 1.06 31.91
CA LYS A 22 -1.87 -0.10 32.75
C LYS A 22 -1.60 -1.39 31.96
N GLY A 23 -1.55 -1.32 30.63
CA GLY A 23 -1.35 -2.46 29.73
C GLY A 23 -2.43 -2.56 28.66
N CYS A 24 -2.50 -3.70 27.97
CA CYS A 24 -3.55 -4.01 27.01
C CYS A 24 -4.27 -5.30 27.45
N TYR A 25 -5.36 -5.67 26.78
CA TYR A 25 -6.08 -6.90 27.10
C TYR A 25 -5.26 -8.16 26.80
N VAL A 26 -4.94 -8.40 25.53
CA VAL A 26 -4.23 -9.61 25.07
C VAL A 26 -3.09 -9.28 24.10
N MET A 27 -3.22 -8.21 23.31
CA MET A 27 -2.24 -7.86 22.27
C MET A 27 -1.90 -6.37 22.35
N CYS A 28 -0.69 -6.07 22.84
CA CYS A 28 -0.17 -4.71 22.93
C CYS A 28 0.64 -4.45 21.66
N LEU A 29 0.20 -3.53 20.82
CA LEU A 29 1.01 -3.09 19.67
C LEU A 29 2.10 -2.11 20.10
N THR A 30 1.84 -1.30 21.11
CA THR A 30 2.77 -0.28 21.62
C THR A 30 2.92 -0.33 23.13
N ASP A 31 4.02 0.26 23.64
CA ASP A 31 4.25 0.52 25.06
C ASP A 31 3.51 1.78 25.55
N ASN A 32 3.75 2.19 26.80
CA ASN A 32 3.13 3.37 27.40
C ASN A 32 3.63 4.72 26.84
N ASN A 33 4.71 4.70 26.05
CA ASN A 33 5.25 5.86 25.35
C ASN A 33 4.88 5.84 23.86
N PHE A 34 3.93 4.99 23.46
CA PHE A 34 3.53 4.78 22.06
C PHE A 34 4.69 4.34 21.16
N LYS A 35 5.70 3.67 21.72
CA LYS A 35 6.72 2.97 20.93
C LYS A 35 6.21 1.58 20.56
N ASN A 36 6.46 1.17 19.32
CA ASN A 36 6.09 -0.16 18.89
C ASN A 36 6.74 -1.25 19.74
N LEU A 37 5.94 -2.27 20.06
CA LEU A 37 6.40 -3.54 20.59
C LEU A 37 6.61 -4.52 19.43
N PRO A 38 7.27 -5.67 19.64
CA PRO A 38 7.53 -6.64 18.58
C PRO A 38 6.27 -7.10 17.81
N VAL A 39 5.10 -7.07 18.46
CA VAL A 39 3.83 -7.42 17.81
C VAL A 39 3.33 -6.29 16.90
N GLY A 40 3.52 -5.03 17.31
CA GLY A 40 3.28 -3.85 16.47
C GLY A 40 4.16 -3.87 15.22
N ASP A 41 5.44 -4.20 15.36
CA ASP A 41 6.38 -4.28 14.23
C ASP A 41 5.97 -5.32 13.19
N VAL A 42 5.32 -6.41 13.62
CA VAL A 42 4.78 -7.42 12.69
C VAL A 42 3.62 -6.86 11.89
N VAL A 43 2.72 -6.10 12.50
CA VAL A 43 1.58 -5.46 11.81
C VAL A 43 2.09 -4.40 10.83
N ASP A 44 3.03 -3.57 11.25
CA ASP A 44 3.59 -2.52 10.40
C ASP A 44 4.31 -3.09 9.18
N ARG A 45 5.07 -4.17 9.35
CA ARG A 45 5.71 -4.86 8.22
C ARG A 45 4.68 -5.43 7.24
N LEU A 46 3.56 -5.97 7.72
CA LEU A 46 2.48 -6.44 6.84
C LEU A 46 1.85 -5.29 6.06
N LEU A 47 1.60 -4.15 6.72
CA LEU A 47 1.06 -2.95 6.08
C LEU A 47 2.03 -2.39 5.04
N GLU A 48 3.33 -2.40 5.33
CA GLU A 48 4.38 -1.97 4.40
C GLU A 48 4.41 -2.87 3.16
N GLU A 49 4.39 -4.19 3.34
CA GLU A 49 4.35 -5.14 2.22
C GLU A 49 3.11 -4.97 1.35
N TRP A 50 1.93 -4.77 1.96
CA TRP A 50 0.69 -4.60 1.19
C TRP A 50 0.67 -3.27 0.44
N ARG A 51 1.17 -2.19 1.03
CA ARG A 51 1.23 -0.86 0.41
C ARG A 51 2.40 -0.68 -0.55
N LYS A 52 3.27 -1.69 -0.68
CA LYS A 52 4.50 -1.57 -1.45
C LYS A 52 4.19 -1.32 -2.93
N VAL A 53 4.61 -0.17 -3.42
CA VAL A 53 4.58 0.16 -4.86
C VAL A 53 5.78 -0.54 -5.53
N PRO A 54 5.63 -1.07 -6.75
CA PRO A 54 6.74 -1.66 -7.50
C PRO A 54 7.94 -0.72 -7.58
N GLU A 55 9.13 -1.21 -7.25
CA GLU A 55 10.37 -0.42 -7.32
C GLU A 55 10.87 -0.35 -8.76
N LYS A 56 10.97 0.88 -9.30
CA LYS A 56 11.46 1.15 -10.68
C LYS A 56 10.71 0.32 -11.75
N PRO A 57 9.38 0.45 -11.82
CA PRO A 57 8.60 -0.27 -12.81
C PRO A 57 9.03 0.11 -14.22
N ARG A 58 9.05 -0.89 -15.11
CA ARG A 58 9.31 -0.70 -16.55
C ARG A 58 8.12 -1.22 -17.32
N THR A 59 7.82 -0.57 -18.43
CA THR A 59 6.85 -1.07 -19.38
C THR A 59 7.39 -2.32 -20.09
N ASP A 60 6.49 -3.18 -20.53
CA ASP A 60 6.81 -4.30 -21.39
C ASP A 60 7.19 -3.85 -22.81
N ALA A 61 7.43 -4.82 -23.70
CA ALA A 61 7.76 -4.55 -25.11
C ALA A 61 6.64 -3.82 -25.89
N LYS A 62 5.41 -3.77 -25.34
CA LYS A 62 4.26 -3.06 -25.92
C LYS A 62 4.05 -1.68 -25.30
N GLY A 63 4.89 -1.27 -24.35
CA GLY A 63 4.76 0.01 -23.65
C GLY A 63 3.73 -0.01 -22.51
N VAL A 64 3.34 -1.19 -22.02
CA VAL A 64 2.32 -1.34 -20.97
C VAL A 64 2.97 -1.71 -19.64
N PHE A 65 2.48 -1.11 -18.55
CA PHE A 65 2.80 -1.49 -17.18
C PHE A 65 1.50 -1.64 -16.40
N GLU A 66 1.32 -2.77 -15.73
CA GLU A 66 0.14 -3.09 -14.91
C GLU A 66 0.57 -3.37 -13.47
N ALA A 67 -0.17 -2.83 -12.51
CA ALA A 67 0.06 -3.06 -11.09
C ALA A 67 -1.25 -2.96 -10.30
N GLU A 68 -1.37 -3.77 -9.26
CA GLU A 68 -2.43 -3.64 -8.25
C GLU A 68 -1.92 -2.76 -7.11
N LEU A 69 -2.65 -1.69 -6.82
CA LEU A 69 -2.33 -0.72 -5.78
C LEU A 69 -3.57 -0.50 -4.88
N PHE A 70 -3.35 0.06 -3.70
CA PHE A 70 -4.44 0.43 -2.81
C PHE A 70 -5.24 1.62 -3.36
N HIS A 71 -6.46 1.81 -2.87
CA HIS A 71 -7.20 3.03 -3.16
C HIS A 71 -6.45 4.26 -2.65
N GLY A 72 -6.41 5.30 -3.47
CA GLY A 72 -5.77 6.56 -3.13
C GLY A 72 -5.25 7.31 -4.35
N GLU A 73 -4.69 8.49 -4.07
CA GLU A 73 -4.08 9.35 -5.09
C GLU A 73 -2.60 8.99 -5.28
N TYR A 74 -2.20 8.77 -6.53
CA TYR A 74 -0.84 8.44 -6.94
C TYR A 74 -0.33 9.45 -7.94
N ARG A 75 0.91 9.92 -7.72
CA ARG A 75 1.62 10.76 -8.68
C ARG A 75 2.56 9.91 -9.53
N VAL A 76 2.13 9.57 -10.73
CA VAL A 76 2.88 8.73 -11.68
C VAL A 76 3.83 9.61 -12.49
N THR A 77 5.09 9.18 -12.61
CA THR A 77 6.11 9.85 -13.44
C THR A 77 6.59 8.89 -14.52
N VAL A 78 6.30 9.22 -15.78
CA VAL A 78 6.72 8.45 -16.95
C VAL A 78 8.00 9.06 -17.51
N LYS A 79 9.03 8.21 -17.67
CA LYS A 79 10.32 8.57 -18.25
C LYS A 79 10.54 7.72 -19.50
N HIS A 80 10.89 8.35 -20.60
CA HIS A 80 11.24 7.68 -21.85
C HIS A 80 12.36 8.45 -22.54
N GLU A 81 13.25 7.75 -23.24
CA GLU A 81 14.43 8.35 -23.87
C GLU A 81 14.09 9.38 -24.95
N SER A 82 12.94 9.23 -25.62
CA SER A 82 12.47 10.20 -26.62
C SER A 82 11.90 11.48 -26.01
N LEU A 83 11.64 11.50 -24.70
CA LEU A 83 11.08 12.66 -24.01
C LEU A 83 12.22 13.48 -23.40
N LYS A 84 12.24 14.79 -23.70
CA LYS A 84 13.21 15.72 -23.09
C LYS A 84 12.95 15.89 -21.59
N GLU A 85 11.69 15.84 -21.18
CA GLU A 85 11.27 15.97 -19.79
C GLU A 85 10.31 14.83 -19.41
N PRO A 86 10.34 14.34 -18.16
CA PRO A 86 9.38 13.35 -17.68
C PRO A 86 7.95 13.88 -17.70
N ILE A 87 7.01 13.03 -18.09
CA ILE A 87 5.58 13.33 -17.98
C ILE A 87 5.14 12.95 -16.56
N VAL A 88 4.45 13.87 -15.88
CA VAL A 88 3.90 13.63 -14.55
C VAL A 88 2.38 13.68 -14.65
N GLN A 89 1.71 12.64 -14.14
CA GLN A 89 0.24 12.57 -14.08
C GLN A 89 -0.20 12.14 -12.69
N THR A 90 -1.31 12.71 -12.23
CA THR A 90 -1.97 12.28 -10.99
C THR A 90 -3.08 11.32 -11.36
N VAL A 91 -3.14 10.20 -10.64
CA VAL A 91 -4.11 9.13 -10.82
C VAL A 91 -4.80 8.89 -9.49
N ASP A 92 -6.13 8.99 -9.47
CA ASP A 92 -6.93 8.56 -8.33
C ASP A 92 -7.43 7.14 -8.59
N LEU A 93 -7.06 6.20 -7.72
CA LEU A 93 -7.51 4.82 -7.79
C LEU A 93 -8.68 4.64 -6.82
N ASP A 94 -9.88 4.50 -7.39
CA ASP A 94 -11.10 4.14 -6.68
C ASP A 94 -11.58 2.73 -7.05
N SER A 95 -12.56 2.21 -6.31
CA SER A 95 -13.10 0.84 -6.51
C SER A 95 -13.74 0.59 -7.89
N LYS A 96 -13.77 1.59 -8.78
CA LYS A 96 -14.42 1.56 -10.09
C LYS A 96 -13.48 1.88 -11.26
N SER A 97 -12.20 2.19 -11.02
CA SER A 97 -11.33 2.78 -12.05
C SER A 97 -10.13 1.90 -12.41
N GLU A 98 -10.14 1.41 -13.66
CA GLU A 98 -8.90 1.23 -14.41
C GLU A 98 -8.38 2.62 -14.77
N ALA A 99 -7.23 3.00 -14.23
CA ALA A 99 -6.58 4.25 -14.61
C ALA A 99 -5.67 4.03 -15.81
N LYS A 100 -6.14 4.42 -17.00
CA LYS A 100 -5.33 4.36 -18.22
C LYS A 100 -4.60 5.69 -18.41
N LEU A 101 -3.27 5.64 -18.37
CA LEU A 101 -2.42 6.75 -18.77
C LEU A 101 -2.23 6.69 -20.28
N THR A 102 -2.82 7.61 -21.02
CA THR A 102 -2.51 7.85 -22.44
C THR A 102 -1.47 8.95 -22.55
N CYS A 103 -0.33 8.64 -23.18
CA CYS A 103 0.71 9.59 -23.55
C CYS A 103 0.61 9.95 -25.04
#